data_AF-A0A942VA91-F1
#
_entry.id   AF-A0A942VA91-F1
#
_cell.length_a   1.000
_cell.length_b   1.000
_cell.length_c   1.000
_cell.angle_alpha   90.00
_cell.angle_beta   90.00
_cell.angle_gamma   90.00
#
_symmetry.space_group_name_H-M   'P 1'
#
loop_
_entity.id
_entity.type
_entity.pdbx_description
1 polymer ?
#
loop_
_entity_poly.entity_id
_entity_poly.type
_entity_poly.pdbx_seq_one_letter_code
_entity_poly.pdbx_strand_id
1 'polypeptide(L)'
;MTKRVVIFAGHNRKSKIENYVLYYLKGLREIADTLIYAADNEPSPIYLQQLEKIVDKAVFEKHGEYDFGSWKRGLRVASQLSLFADADELVLCNDSCYGPVFPFAEMFTCMENSRGDFWGVTKNCQSALEHLQSYFMVFKKNVFNSALFKDFFEGVTQEKSFWDVVSRYEVGLSRLLIEKGKYSFDVYCTINSGISNPCKYGCQLLAARSPLIKRKIFSRGGFSKNSVTRLLSNIPNDEIKKFMRDDYFAFFFKRIKYSILRFFYQNKMTKSGHRIIKICKIPLFCITTSYDL
;
A
#
# COMPACT_ATOMS: atom_id res chain seq x y z
N MET A 1 -9.45 6.83 26.72
CA MET A 1 -9.43 6.13 25.42
C MET A 1 -8.54 6.97 24.50
N THR A 2 -7.59 6.34 23.81
CA THR A 2 -6.62 7.02 22.92
C THR A 2 -7.34 7.65 21.73
N LYS A 3 -7.19 8.96 21.53
CA LYS A 3 -7.82 9.68 20.42
C LYS A 3 -7.01 9.56 19.13
N ARG A 4 -7.66 9.13 18.05
CA ARG A 4 -6.98 8.80 16.77
C ARG A 4 -7.49 9.59 15.59
N VAL A 5 -6.57 10.23 14.89
CA VAL A 5 -6.79 10.76 13.55
C VAL A 5 -6.25 9.77 12.54
N VAL A 6 -7.09 9.31 11.63
CA VAL A 6 -6.72 8.37 10.56
C VAL A 6 -6.77 9.10 9.22
N ILE A 7 -5.68 9.02 8.46
CA ILE A 7 -5.61 9.52 7.09
C ILE A 7 -5.35 8.34 6.16
N PHE A 8 -6.35 8.07 5.31
CA PHE A 8 -6.34 6.97 4.37
C PHE A 8 -6.01 7.48 2.97
N ALA A 9 -4.90 7.00 2.40
CA ALA A 9 -4.52 7.27 1.02
C ALA A 9 -5.22 6.28 0.07
N GLY A 10 -6.08 6.80 -0.79
CA GLY A 10 -6.80 6.02 -1.79
C GLY A 10 -6.32 6.26 -3.21
N HIS A 11 -6.54 5.27 -4.08
CA HIS A 11 -6.28 5.35 -5.51
C HIS A 11 -7.55 5.05 -6.33
N ASN A 12 -8.29 6.10 -6.66
CA ASN A 12 -9.57 6.05 -7.39
C ASN A 12 -9.39 5.80 -8.89
N ARG A 13 -8.86 4.63 -9.24
CA ARG A 13 -8.59 4.28 -10.63
C ARG A 13 -9.89 4.25 -11.43
N LYS A 14 -9.93 5.03 -12.53
CA LYS A 14 -11.13 5.20 -13.37
C LYS A 14 -12.34 5.70 -12.57
N SER A 15 -12.10 6.63 -11.63
CA SER A 15 -13.13 7.24 -10.78
C SER A 15 -13.95 6.24 -9.97
N LYS A 16 -13.35 5.10 -9.63
CA LYS A 16 -13.97 4.01 -8.88
C LYS A 16 -13.26 3.80 -7.55
N ILE A 17 -14.04 3.63 -6.48
CA ILE A 17 -13.57 3.06 -5.21
C ILE A 17 -13.86 1.55 -5.23
N GLU A 18 -12.86 0.73 -4.95
CA GLU A 18 -13.06 -0.72 -4.91
C GLU A 18 -13.79 -1.15 -3.64
N ASN A 19 -14.64 -2.18 -3.72
CA ASN A 19 -15.47 -2.61 -2.58
C ASN A 19 -14.65 -2.99 -1.34
N TYR A 20 -13.46 -3.56 -1.54
CA TYR A 20 -12.57 -3.89 -0.42
C TYR A 20 -12.06 -2.64 0.31
N VAL A 21 -11.97 -1.49 -0.37
CA VAL A 21 -11.57 -0.21 0.23
C VAL A 21 -12.68 0.29 1.14
N LEU A 22 -13.94 0.25 0.69
CA LEU A 22 -15.09 0.59 1.52
C LEU A 22 -15.18 -0.32 2.75
N TYR A 23 -14.92 -1.61 2.58
CA TYR A 23 -14.86 -2.57 3.68
C TYR A 23 -13.73 -2.25 4.67
N TYR A 24 -12.54 -1.88 4.17
CA TYR A 24 -11.42 -1.44 4.99
C TYR A 24 -11.77 -0.18 5.79
N LEU A 25 -12.30 0.85 5.14
CA LEU A 25 -12.67 2.10 5.80
C LEU A 25 -13.68 1.89 6.93
N LYS A 26 -14.66 0.99 6.76
CA LYS A 26 -15.58 0.60 7.84
C LYS A 26 -14.84 0.00 9.03
N GLY A 27 -13.86 -0.87 8.79
CA GLY A 27 -13.00 -1.39 9.84
C GLY A 27 -12.20 -0.32 10.58
N LEU A 28 -11.66 0.67 9.85
CA LEU A 28 -10.93 1.79 10.44
C LEU A 28 -11.82 2.71 11.27
N ARG A 29 -13.10 2.87 10.87
CA ARG A 29 -14.05 3.72 11.59
C ARG A 29 -14.18 3.35 13.06
N GLU A 30 -14.10 2.05 13.38
CA GLU A 30 -14.21 1.52 14.75
C GLU A 30 -13.08 1.95 15.68
N ILE A 31 -11.92 2.36 15.14
CA ILE A 31 -10.76 2.79 15.94
C ILE A 31 -10.45 4.29 15.78
N ALA A 32 -11.14 4.98 14.88
CA ALA A 32 -10.88 6.36 14.55
C ALA A 32 -11.82 7.29 15.32
N ASP A 33 -11.30 8.40 15.83
CA ASP A 33 -12.13 9.55 16.24
C ASP A 33 -12.38 10.44 15.02
N THR A 34 -11.39 10.60 14.15
CA THR A 34 -11.55 11.26 12.85
C THR A 34 -10.92 10.42 11.74
N LEU A 35 -11.66 10.20 10.66
CA LEU A 35 -11.24 9.48 9.47
C LEU A 35 -11.29 10.40 8.26
N ILE A 36 -10.12 10.66 7.68
CA ILE A 36 -9.93 11.47 6.49
C ILE A 36 -9.52 10.56 5.33
N TYR A 37 -10.26 10.64 4.22
CA TYR A 37 -9.89 10.01 2.97
C TYR A 37 -9.17 11.03 2.07
N ALA A 38 -8.00 10.69 1.57
CA ALA A 38 -7.24 11.54 0.66
C ALA A 38 -6.84 10.77 -0.61
N ALA A 39 -7.04 11.36 -1.78
CA ALA A 39 -6.66 10.72 -3.03
C ALA A 39 -6.25 11.70 -4.13
N ASP A 40 -5.40 11.21 -5.03
CA ASP A 40 -4.92 11.92 -6.23
C ASP A 40 -6.03 12.22 -7.26
N ASN A 41 -7.12 11.43 -7.24
CA ASN A 41 -8.19 11.56 -8.22
C ASN A 41 -9.55 11.44 -7.53
N GLU A 42 -10.53 12.20 -8.01
CA GLU A 42 -11.89 12.18 -7.49
C GLU A 42 -12.67 10.94 -8.01
N PRO A 43 -13.45 10.28 -7.13
CA PRO A 43 -14.32 9.18 -7.54
C PRO A 43 -15.62 9.72 -8.18
N SER A 44 -16.40 8.84 -8.81
CA SER A 44 -17.71 9.25 -9.34
C SER A 44 -18.70 9.59 -8.19
N PRO A 45 -19.78 10.36 -8.46
CA PRO A 45 -20.71 10.79 -7.41
C PRO A 45 -21.32 9.65 -6.58
N ILE A 46 -21.55 8.48 -7.18
CA ILE A 46 -22.08 7.30 -6.47
C ILE A 46 -21.10 6.84 -5.38
N TYR A 47 -19.80 6.82 -5.68
CA TYR A 47 -18.77 6.43 -4.74
C TYR A 47 -18.50 7.52 -3.70
N LEU A 48 -18.63 8.79 -4.08
CA LEU A 48 -18.54 9.91 -3.14
C LEU A 48 -19.62 9.80 -2.07
N GLN A 49 -20.88 9.56 -2.45
CA GLN A 49 -21.99 9.34 -1.51
C GLN A 49 -21.79 8.12 -0.60
N GLN A 50 -21.11 7.08 -1.07
CA GLN A 50 -20.76 5.92 -0.24
C GLN A 50 -19.66 6.28 0.76
N LEU A 51 -18.69 7.08 0.36
CA LEU A 51 -17.56 7.50 1.16
C LEU A 51 -17.98 8.45 2.29
N GLU A 52 -18.85 9.42 2.00
CA GLU A 52 -19.39 10.40 2.97
C GLU A 52 -20.13 9.75 4.15
N LYS A 53 -20.62 8.52 3.98
CA LYS A 53 -21.27 7.74 5.06
C LYS A 53 -20.28 7.08 6.01
N ILE A 54 -18.99 7.07 5.68
CA ILE A 54 -17.95 6.32 6.39
C ILE A 54 -16.89 7.27 6.96
N VAL A 55 -16.52 8.31 6.22
CA VAL A 55 -15.41 9.21 6.56
C VAL A 55 -15.91 10.60 6.93
N ASP A 56 -15.21 11.29 7.81
CA ASP A 56 -15.59 12.65 8.26
C ASP A 56 -15.21 13.71 7.22
N LYS A 57 -14.12 13.46 6.48
CA LYS A 57 -13.61 14.33 5.42
C LYS A 57 -13.06 13.52 4.26
N ALA A 58 -13.28 14.01 3.05
CA ALA A 58 -12.64 13.52 1.85
C ALA A 58 -11.93 14.68 1.14
N VAL A 59 -10.70 14.47 0.68
CA VAL A 59 -9.94 15.45 -0.10
C VAL A 59 -9.43 14.80 -1.39
N PHE A 60 -9.66 15.47 -2.50
CA PHE A 60 -9.26 15.02 -3.83
C PHE A 60 -8.45 16.12 -4.49
N GLU A 61 -7.17 15.88 -4.72
CA GLU A 61 -6.27 16.84 -5.36
C GLU A 61 -5.27 16.09 -6.21
N LYS A 62 -5.15 16.46 -7.49
CA LYS A 62 -4.19 15.85 -8.39
C LYS A 62 -2.77 16.28 -8.05
N HIS A 63 -1.89 15.33 -7.83
CA HIS A 63 -0.52 15.54 -7.37
C HIS A 63 0.53 14.62 -7.98
N GLY A 64 0.21 13.36 -8.30
CA GLY A 64 1.19 12.39 -8.81
C GLY A 64 2.27 11.94 -7.80
N GLU A 65 2.23 12.45 -6.56
CA GLU A 65 3.14 12.16 -5.44
C GLU A 65 2.87 10.83 -4.68
N TYR A 66 2.13 9.89 -5.28
CA TYR A 66 1.73 8.61 -4.64
C TYR A 66 1.03 8.81 -3.27
N ASP A 67 0.97 7.77 -2.44
CA ASP A 67 0.29 7.77 -1.14
C ASP A 67 0.80 8.88 -0.21
N PHE A 68 2.09 9.21 -0.29
CA PHE A 68 2.70 10.30 0.49
C PHE A 68 2.11 11.67 0.13
N GLY A 69 1.77 11.88 -1.14
CA GLY A 69 1.02 13.05 -1.59
C GLY A 69 -0.38 13.13 -0.99
N SER A 70 -1.09 12.00 -0.96
CA SER A 70 -2.42 11.93 -0.35
C SER A 70 -2.35 12.22 1.15
N TRP A 71 -1.39 11.62 1.86
CA TRP A 71 -1.19 11.90 3.29
C TRP A 71 -0.82 13.35 3.54
N LYS A 72 0.02 13.97 2.70
CA LYS A 72 0.33 15.41 2.78
C LYS A 72 -0.93 16.27 2.73
N ARG A 73 -1.88 16.01 1.82
CA ARG A 73 -3.16 16.75 1.76
C ARG A 73 -4.03 16.47 2.98
N GLY A 74 -4.13 15.21 3.38
CA GLY A 74 -4.88 14.85 4.58
C GLY A 74 -4.32 15.51 5.85
N LEU A 75 -3.00 15.62 5.97
CA LEU A 75 -2.32 16.28 7.08
C LEU A 75 -2.61 17.78 7.10
N ARG A 76 -2.63 18.43 5.94
CA ARG A 76 -3.02 19.84 5.80
C ARG A 76 -4.47 20.06 6.24
N VAL A 77 -5.40 19.21 5.80
CA VAL A 77 -6.81 19.26 6.22
C VAL A 77 -6.93 19.05 7.74
N ALA A 78 -6.24 18.04 8.30
CA ALA A 78 -6.25 17.79 9.73
C ALA A 78 -5.70 18.98 10.54
N SER A 79 -4.66 19.63 10.04
CA SER A 79 -4.09 20.84 10.64
C SER A 79 -5.05 22.03 10.58
N GLN A 80 -5.71 22.26 9.44
CA GLN A 80 -6.69 23.34 9.26
C GLN A 80 -7.89 23.19 10.20
N LEU A 81 -8.28 21.94 10.48
CA LEU A 81 -9.35 21.60 11.41
C LEU A 81 -8.89 21.50 12.87
N SER A 82 -7.62 21.84 13.16
CA SER A 82 -7.03 21.78 14.51
C SER A 82 -7.10 20.41 15.19
N LEU A 83 -7.18 19.31 14.43
CA LEU A 83 -7.40 17.96 14.98
C LEU A 83 -6.22 17.44 15.81
N PHE A 84 -5.01 17.94 15.57
CA PHE A 84 -3.80 17.50 16.27
C PHE A 84 -3.70 17.98 17.71
N ALA A 85 -4.48 18.99 18.11
CA ALA A 85 -4.50 19.48 19.49
C ALA A 85 -4.96 18.38 20.46
N ASP A 86 -5.98 17.62 20.06
CA ASP A 86 -6.63 16.60 20.89
C ASP A 86 -6.24 15.16 20.53
N ALA A 87 -5.55 14.94 19.41
CA ALA A 87 -5.13 13.61 18.99
C ALA A 87 -3.94 13.09 19.83
N ASP A 88 -3.97 11.79 20.13
CA ASP A 88 -2.88 11.05 20.76
C ASP A 88 -2.05 10.27 19.72
N GLU A 89 -2.73 9.73 18.72
CA GLU A 89 -2.13 8.98 17.62
C GLU A 89 -2.62 9.47 16.25
N LEU A 90 -1.69 9.49 15.29
CA LEU A 90 -1.95 9.69 13.88
C LEU A 90 -1.70 8.38 13.13
N VAL A 91 -2.71 7.88 12.41
CA VAL A 91 -2.61 6.70 11.56
C VAL A 91 -2.52 7.12 10.10
N LEU A 92 -1.45 6.72 9.42
CA LEU A 92 -1.29 6.84 7.97
C LEU A 92 -1.37 5.44 7.35
N CYS A 93 -2.38 5.20 6.51
CA CYS A 93 -2.54 3.92 5.82
C CYS A 93 -3.06 4.11 4.39
N ASN A 94 -3.03 3.05 3.59
CA ASN A 94 -3.43 3.11 2.18
C ASN A 94 -4.25 1.91 1.71
N ASP A 95 -4.74 1.99 0.48
CA ASP A 95 -5.58 0.99 -0.15
C ASP A 95 -4.84 -0.24 -0.74
N SER A 96 -3.55 -0.40 -0.43
CA SER A 96 -2.74 -1.48 -1.01
C SER A 96 -2.94 -2.86 -0.36
N CYS A 97 -3.84 -2.94 0.61
CA CYS A 97 -4.18 -4.15 1.38
C CYS A 97 -5.68 -4.46 1.35
N TYR A 98 -6.03 -5.74 1.45
CA TYR A 98 -7.33 -6.15 1.96
C TYR A 98 -7.31 -6.12 3.47
N GLY A 99 -8.43 -5.73 4.08
CA GLY A 99 -8.65 -5.86 5.50
C GLY A 99 -9.87 -5.06 5.94
N PRO A 100 -10.23 -5.10 7.23
CA PRO A 100 -9.60 -5.96 8.24
C PRO A 100 -9.96 -7.45 8.06
N VAL A 101 -8.95 -8.33 8.13
CA VAL A 101 -9.15 -9.79 8.26
C VAL A 101 -9.46 -10.16 9.71
N PHE A 102 -8.76 -9.52 10.64
CA PHE A 102 -9.03 -9.48 12.07
C PHE A 102 -9.33 -8.03 12.45
N PRO A 103 -10.19 -7.76 13.46
CA PRO A 103 -10.52 -6.41 13.88
C PRO A 103 -9.25 -5.57 14.15
N PHE A 104 -9.21 -4.32 13.66
CA PHE A 104 -8.09 -3.43 13.96
C PHE A 104 -7.95 -3.21 15.46
N ALA A 105 -9.05 -3.23 16.21
CA ALA A 105 -9.04 -3.13 17.67
C ALA A 105 -8.08 -4.15 18.33
N GLU A 106 -8.01 -5.40 17.85
CA GLU A 106 -7.06 -6.41 18.38
C GLU A 106 -5.60 -5.92 18.25
N MET A 107 -5.25 -5.36 17.10
CA MET A 107 -3.91 -4.81 16.86
C MET A 107 -3.65 -3.57 17.71
N PHE A 108 -4.60 -2.65 17.80
CA PHE A 108 -4.44 -1.43 18.61
C PHE A 108 -4.32 -1.73 20.10
N THR A 109 -5.13 -2.65 20.65
CA THR A 109 -5.00 -3.09 22.06
C THR A 109 -3.63 -3.71 22.34
N CYS A 110 -3.08 -4.49 21.40
CA CYS A 110 -1.72 -5.00 21.54
C CYS A 110 -0.68 -3.87 21.56
N MET A 111 -0.81 -2.92 20.64
CA MET A 111 0.15 -1.81 20.46
C MET A 111 0.02 -0.69 21.50
N GLU A 112 -0.99 -0.69 22.35
CA GLU A 112 -1.05 0.18 23.53
C GLU A 112 0.15 -0.03 24.47
N ASN A 113 0.70 -1.24 24.51
CA ASN A 113 1.90 -1.57 25.29
C ASN A 113 3.21 -1.25 24.56
N SER A 114 3.15 -0.74 23.34
CA SER A 114 4.34 -0.44 22.54
C SER A 114 5.15 0.69 23.17
N ARG A 115 6.46 0.44 23.30
CA ARG A 115 7.43 1.43 23.77
C ARG A 115 7.95 2.35 22.65
N GLY A 116 7.63 2.04 21.39
CA GLY A 116 8.03 2.86 20.25
C GLY A 116 7.31 4.21 20.23
N ASP A 117 7.97 5.22 19.67
CA ASP A 117 7.38 6.54 19.39
C ASP A 117 6.47 6.51 18.14
N PHE A 118 6.72 5.55 17.26
CA PHE A 118 5.89 5.22 16.12
C PHE A 118 5.91 3.72 15.88
N TRP A 119 4.94 3.19 15.16
CA TRP A 119 4.86 1.76 14.89
C TRP A 119 4.16 1.45 13.59
N GLY A 120 4.31 0.23 13.10
CA GLY A 120 3.66 -0.23 11.88
C GLY A 120 3.31 -1.71 11.93
N VAL A 121 2.58 -2.19 10.92
CA VAL A 121 2.16 -3.60 10.89
C VAL A 121 3.35 -4.52 10.65
N THR A 122 4.28 -4.13 9.76
CA THR A 122 5.49 -4.89 9.45
C THR A 122 6.68 -3.95 9.20
N LYS A 123 7.90 -4.47 9.43
CA LYS A 123 9.14 -3.84 8.99
C LYS A 123 9.77 -4.56 7.80
N ASN A 124 10.59 -3.85 7.05
CA ASN A 124 11.41 -4.38 5.97
C ASN A 124 12.89 -4.21 6.32
N CYS A 125 13.65 -5.30 6.19
CA CYS A 125 15.05 -5.42 6.54
C CYS A 125 15.93 -5.65 5.29
N GLN A 126 15.43 -5.39 4.08
CA GLN A 126 16.20 -5.54 2.84
C GLN A 126 17.20 -4.39 2.60
N SER A 127 16.91 -3.21 3.14
CA SER A 127 17.78 -2.04 3.08
C SER A 127 18.82 -2.06 4.20
N ALA A 128 19.88 -1.26 4.06
CA ALA A 128 20.93 -1.10 5.07
C ALA A 128 20.37 -0.65 6.44
N LEU A 129 19.26 0.11 6.43
CA LEU A 129 18.50 0.45 7.62
C LEU A 129 17.14 -0.28 7.61
N GLU A 130 16.78 -0.89 8.72
CA GLU A 130 15.41 -1.38 8.92
C GLU A 130 14.42 -0.21 8.91
N HIS A 131 13.26 -0.41 8.28
CA HIS A 131 12.22 0.61 8.19
C HIS A 131 10.83 0.00 8.27
N LEU A 132 9.85 0.79 8.71
CA LEU A 132 8.45 0.41 8.65
C LEU A 132 7.95 0.43 7.20
N GLN A 133 7.10 -0.54 6.86
CA GLN A 133 6.44 -0.55 5.55
C GLN A 133 5.26 0.43 5.57
N SER A 134 5.19 1.33 4.58
CA SER A 134 4.35 2.53 4.64
C SER A 134 2.84 2.30 4.52
N TYR A 135 2.38 1.06 4.33
CA TYR A 135 0.95 0.81 4.12
C TYR A 135 0.08 0.92 5.37
N PHE A 136 0.72 0.90 6.53
CA PHE A 136 0.08 1.17 7.81
C PHE A 136 1.14 1.58 8.82
N MET A 137 1.13 2.87 9.17
CA MET A 137 2.02 3.48 10.14
C MET A 137 1.20 4.28 11.15
N VAL A 138 1.61 4.24 12.40
CA VAL A 138 1.01 5.01 13.49
C VAL A 138 2.10 5.80 14.18
N PHE A 139 1.84 7.09 14.39
CA PHE A 139 2.77 8.02 15.01
C PHE A 139 2.14 8.56 16.28
N LYS A 140 2.88 8.55 17.39
CA LYS A 140 2.43 9.18 18.64
C LYS A 140 2.58 10.69 18.57
N LYS A 141 1.87 11.40 19.46
CA LYS A 141 1.79 12.87 19.53
C LYS A 141 3.12 13.60 19.49
N ASN A 142 4.15 13.07 20.14
CA ASN A 142 5.50 13.64 20.12
C ASN A 142 6.13 13.63 18.72
N VAL A 143 5.84 12.61 17.90
CA VAL A 143 6.39 12.47 16.55
C VAL A 143 5.65 13.37 15.56
N PHE A 144 4.33 13.24 15.43
CA PHE A 144 3.61 13.97 14.38
C PHE A 144 3.52 15.49 14.62
N ASN A 145 3.75 15.95 15.86
CA ASN A 145 3.88 17.39 16.15
C ASN A 145 5.28 17.96 15.94
N SER A 146 6.30 17.11 15.80
CA SER A 146 7.69 17.55 15.59
C SER A 146 7.84 18.32 14.27
N ALA A 147 8.74 19.30 14.25
CA ALA A 147 9.10 20.02 13.03
C ALA A 147 9.64 19.05 11.97
N LEU A 148 10.46 18.09 12.39
CA LEU A 148 11.04 17.07 11.52
C LEU A 148 9.99 16.24 10.76
N PHE A 149 8.88 15.86 11.40
CA PHE A 149 7.78 15.16 10.74
C PHE A 149 7.02 16.08 9.77
N LYS A 150 6.72 17.31 10.19
CA LYS A 150 5.99 18.29 9.38
C LYS A 150 6.78 18.68 8.12
N ASP A 151 8.05 19.00 8.30
CA ASP A 151 8.97 19.38 7.21
C ASP A 151 9.14 18.24 6.20
N PHE A 152 9.18 16.99 6.67
CA PHE A 152 9.23 15.82 5.80
C PHE A 152 8.01 15.76 4.86
N PHE A 153 6.79 15.85 5.41
CA PHE A 153 5.58 15.74 4.61
C PHE A 153 5.35 16.97 3.72
N GLU A 154 5.71 18.18 4.18
CA GLU A 154 5.67 19.37 3.34
C GLU A 154 6.66 19.30 2.17
N GLY A 155 7.81 18.64 2.37
CA GLY A 155 8.83 18.39 1.35
C GLY A 155 8.51 17.25 0.36
N VAL A 156 7.40 16.51 0.53
CA VAL A 156 6.99 15.48 -0.45
C VAL A 156 6.67 16.14 -1.79
N THR A 157 7.27 15.61 -2.85
CA THR A 157 7.13 16.04 -4.25
C THR A 157 7.05 14.84 -5.20
N GLN A 158 6.70 15.08 -6.46
CA GLN A 158 6.57 14.02 -7.44
C GLN A 158 7.94 13.42 -7.78
N GLU A 159 8.03 12.09 -7.73
CA GLU A 159 9.27 11.36 -8.01
C GLU A 159 9.23 10.63 -9.36
N LYS A 160 10.42 10.38 -9.94
CA LYS A 160 10.57 9.80 -11.29
C LYS A 160 10.19 8.33 -11.36
N SER A 161 10.37 7.59 -10.26
CA SER A 161 10.08 6.17 -10.21
C SER A 161 9.49 5.74 -8.87
N PHE A 162 8.80 4.60 -8.89
CA PHE A 162 8.31 3.95 -7.66
C PHE A 162 9.45 3.66 -6.67
N TRP A 163 10.65 3.32 -7.15
CA TRP A 163 11.79 3.04 -6.28
C TRP A 163 12.34 4.30 -5.62
N ASP A 164 12.26 5.45 -6.29
CA ASP A 164 12.62 6.74 -5.70
C ASP A 164 11.65 7.10 -4.57
N VAL A 165 10.34 6.88 -4.76
CA VAL A 165 9.31 7.02 -3.71
C VAL A 165 9.64 6.12 -2.51
N VAL A 166 9.95 4.85 -2.74
CA VAL A 166 10.31 3.92 -1.66
C VAL A 166 11.58 4.39 -0.94
N SER A 167 12.63 4.75 -1.68
CA SER A 167 13.91 5.15 -1.08
C SER A 167 13.83 6.47 -0.33
N ARG A 168 13.18 7.48 -0.90
CA ARG A 168 13.10 8.84 -0.33
C ARG A 168 12.05 8.94 0.75
N TYR A 169 10.93 8.26 0.60
CA TYR A 169 9.80 8.45 1.49
C TYR A 169 9.60 7.28 2.45
N GLU A 170 9.45 6.03 1.98
CA GLU A 170 9.24 4.88 2.89
C GLU A 170 10.48 4.61 3.78
N VAL A 171 11.65 4.43 3.16
CA VAL A 171 12.91 4.26 3.90
C VAL A 171 13.34 5.58 4.55
N GLY A 172 13.23 6.69 3.81
CA GLY A 172 13.68 7.99 4.27
C GLY A 172 12.93 8.50 5.50
N LEU A 173 11.62 8.26 5.64
CA LEU A 173 10.86 8.65 6.83
C LEU A 173 11.38 7.96 8.09
N SER A 174 11.49 6.62 8.05
CA SER A 174 11.99 5.84 9.19
C SER A 174 13.42 6.28 9.56
N ARG A 175 14.27 6.45 8.54
CA ARG A 175 15.65 6.91 8.73
C ARG A 175 15.71 8.28 9.39
N LEU A 176 14.94 9.24 8.90
CA LEU A 176 14.88 10.59 9.42
C LEU A 176 14.46 10.60 10.89
N LEU A 177 13.41 9.87 11.23
CA LEU A 177 12.89 9.76 12.60
C LEU A 177 13.89 9.12 13.57
N ILE A 178 14.58 8.06 13.15
CA ILE A 178 15.55 7.34 13.99
C ILE A 178 16.84 8.15 14.13
N GLU A 179 17.49 8.50 13.02
CA GLU A 179 18.83 9.06 13.03
C GLU A 179 18.86 10.49 13.55
N LYS A 180 17.89 11.31 13.14
CA LYS A 180 17.80 12.73 13.51
C LYS A 180 16.82 12.99 14.64
N GLY A 181 15.64 12.37 14.59
CA GLY A 181 14.62 12.53 15.62
C GLY A 181 14.91 11.79 16.93
N LYS A 182 15.85 10.83 16.91
CA LYS A 182 16.16 9.94 18.04
C LYS A 182 14.94 9.16 18.54
N TYR A 183 13.97 8.94 17.65
CA TYR A 183 12.78 8.16 17.93
C TYR A 183 13.05 6.67 17.73
N SER A 184 12.29 5.87 18.44
CA SER A 184 12.26 4.42 18.29
C SER A 184 10.97 3.97 17.62
N PHE A 185 11.00 2.82 16.93
CA PHE A 185 9.78 2.22 16.38
C PHE A 185 9.57 0.79 16.84
N ASP A 186 8.32 0.38 16.77
CA ASP A 186 7.88 -0.98 17.06
C ASP A 186 7.08 -1.59 15.90
N VAL A 187 6.88 -2.90 15.94
CA VAL A 187 6.24 -3.65 14.85
C VAL A 187 5.25 -4.64 15.42
N TYR A 188 4.01 -4.58 14.94
CA TYR A 188 2.96 -5.49 15.39
C TYR A 188 3.22 -6.96 14.96
N CYS A 189 3.47 -7.20 13.67
CA CYS A 189 3.73 -8.55 13.17
C CYS A 189 5.24 -8.80 12.97
N THR A 190 5.82 -9.60 13.86
CA THR A 190 7.14 -10.20 13.66
C THR A 190 6.99 -11.63 13.15
N ILE A 191 7.49 -11.89 11.94
CA ILE A 191 7.56 -13.25 11.36
C ILE A 191 8.99 -13.79 11.43
N ASN A 192 9.19 -15.06 11.06
CA ASN A 192 10.46 -15.79 11.19
C ASN A 192 11.73 -14.96 10.88
N SER A 193 12.74 -15.12 11.75
CA SER A 193 14.07 -14.57 11.55
C SER A 193 14.65 -15.06 10.23
N GLY A 194 15.01 -14.13 9.35
CA GLY A 194 15.52 -14.41 8.00
C GLY A 194 14.62 -13.92 6.86
N ILE A 195 13.37 -13.54 7.14
CA ILE A 195 12.52 -12.89 6.13
C ILE A 195 12.73 -11.38 6.15
N SER A 196 13.36 -10.87 5.09
CA SER A 196 13.65 -9.44 4.95
C SER A 196 12.46 -8.61 4.50
N ASN A 197 11.44 -9.20 3.86
CA ASN A 197 10.24 -8.49 3.39
C ASN A 197 8.95 -9.27 3.70
N PRO A 198 8.39 -9.11 4.92
CA PRO A 198 7.24 -9.86 5.42
C PRO A 198 5.98 -9.79 4.57
N CYS A 199 5.78 -8.67 3.86
CA CYS A 199 4.58 -8.39 3.10
C CYS A 199 4.33 -9.35 1.92
N LYS A 200 5.34 -10.17 1.56
CA LYS A 200 5.23 -11.25 0.57
C LYS A 200 4.68 -12.57 1.13
N TYR A 201 4.61 -12.71 2.46
CA TYR A 201 4.32 -13.97 3.15
C TYR A 201 2.96 -13.93 3.85
N GLY A 202 1.89 -13.76 3.05
CA GLY A 202 0.52 -13.57 3.55
C GLY A 202 0.04 -14.63 4.55
N CYS A 203 0.38 -15.91 4.37
CA CYS A 203 0.00 -16.96 5.34
C CYS A 203 0.70 -16.80 6.70
N GLN A 204 1.96 -16.35 6.73
CA GLN A 204 2.68 -16.12 7.98
C GLN A 204 2.15 -14.87 8.68
N LEU A 205 1.86 -13.81 7.92
CA LEU A 205 1.21 -12.61 8.46
C LEU A 205 -0.18 -12.93 9.03
N LEU A 206 -0.97 -13.76 8.35
CA LEU A 206 -2.26 -14.23 8.85
C LEU A 206 -2.11 -15.02 10.15
N ALA A 207 -1.12 -15.92 10.24
CA ALA A 207 -0.82 -16.67 11.46
C ALA A 207 -0.36 -15.75 12.61
N ALA A 208 0.38 -14.68 12.30
CA ALA A 208 0.76 -13.62 13.22
C ALA A 208 -0.36 -12.59 13.48
N ARG A 209 -1.61 -12.96 13.18
CA ARG A 209 -2.82 -12.14 13.37
C ARG A 209 -2.81 -10.77 12.69
N SER A 210 -2.06 -10.61 11.59
CA SER A 210 -2.07 -9.37 10.82
C SER A 210 -3.48 -9.06 10.31
N PRO A 211 -4.03 -7.85 10.57
CA PRO A 211 -5.35 -7.49 10.07
C PRO A 211 -5.36 -7.24 8.56
N LEU A 212 -4.19 -7.21 7.91
CA LEU A 212 -4.02 -6.78 6.54
C LEU A 212 -3.36 -7.85 5.67
N ILE A 213 -3.87 -8.01 4.45
CA ILE A 213 -3.26 -8.86 3.42
C ILE A 213 -2.90 -7.98 2.22
N LYS A 214 -1.62 -7.96 1.85
CA LYS A 214 -1.14 -7.20 0.71
C LYS A 214 -1.70 -7.71 -0.61
N ARG A 215 -2.26 -6.79 -1.41
CA ARG A 215 -2.72 -7.08 -2.77
C ARG A 215 -1.59 -7.45 -3.74
N LYS A 216 -0.33 -7.09 -3.40
CA LYS A 216 0.87 -7.38 -4.20
C LYS A 216 1.10 -8.88 -4.45
N ILE A 217 0.46 -9.77 -3.68
CA ILE A 217 0.40 -11.21 -3.98
C ILE A 217 -0.22 -11.51 -5.36
N PHE A 218 -1.02 -10.60 -5.93
CA PHE A 218 -1.57 -10.68 -7.30
C PHE A 218 -0.73 -9.87 -8.30
N SER A 219 0.59 -9.82 -8.13
CA SER A 219 1.53 -9.20 -9.07
C SER A 219 2.46 -10.22 -9.71
N ARG A 220 3.09 -9.87 -10.85
CA ARG A 220 3.99 -10.78 -11.58
C ARG A 220 5.13 -11.34 -10.73
N GLY A 221 5.67 -10.56 -9.79
CA GLY A 221 6.75 -10.96 -8.89
C GLY A 221 6.31 -11.40 -7.51
N GLY A 222 5.01 -11.37 -7.20
CA GLY A 222 4.46 -11.76 -5.90
C GLY A 222 3.57 -13.00 -5.94
N PHE A 223 3.07 -13.40 -7.12
CA PHE A 223 2.08 -14.46 -7.23
C PHE A 223 2.67 -15.87 -7.15
N SER A 224 2.14 -16.65 -6.22
CA SER A 224 2.31 -18.10 -6.12
C SER A 224 0.94 -18.75 -5.96
N LYS A 225 0.57 -19.65 -6.88
CA LYS A 225 -0.74 -20.33 -6.84
C LYS A 225 -0.92 -21.07 -5.50
N ASN A 226 0.09 -21.82 -5.07
CA ASN A 226 0.03 -22.58 -3.82
C ASN A 226 -0.13 -21.67 -2.60
N SER A 227 0.61 -20.56 -2.56
CA SER A 227 0.53 -19.60 -1.47
C SER A 227 -0.83 -18.91 -1.40
N VAL A 228 -1.38 -18.50 -2.55
CA VAL A 228 -2.71 -17.86 -2.61
C VAL A 228 -3.82 -18.84 -2.27
N THR A 229 -3.79 -20.07 -2.78
CA THR A 229 -4.79 -21.10 -2.43
C THR A 229 -4.75 -21.38 -0.93
N ARG A 230 -3.56 -21.58 -0.35
CA ARG A 230 -3.42 -21.77 1.11
C ARG A 230 -3.96 -20.58 1.88
N LEU A 231 -3.68 -19.35 1.44
CA LEU A 231 -4.19 -18.15 2.09
C LEU A 231 -5.72 -18.08 2.04
N LEU A 232 -6.33 -18.32 0.88
CA LEU A 232 -7.80 -18.36 0.73
C LEU A 232 -8.48 -19.42 1.59
N SER A 233 -7.84 -20.57 1.81
CA SER A 233 -8.35 -21.63 2.69
C SER A 233 -8.28 -21.28 4.18
N ASN A 234 -7.40 -20.36 4.59
CA ASN A 234 -7.16 -20.04 6.00
C ASN A 234 -7.74 -18.69 6.45
N ILE A 235 -8.11 -17.81 5.52
CA ILE A 235 -8.77 -16.55 5.90
C ILE A 235 -10.09 -16.88 6.60
N PRO A 236 -10.37 -16.32 7.79
CA PRO A 236 -11.63 -16.57 8.48
C PRO A 236 -12.80 -15.76 7.87
N ASN A 237 -12.52 -14.62 7.25
CA ASN A 237 -13.51 -13.66 6.79
C ASN A 237 -13.97 -13.90 5.33
N ASP A 238 -15.27 -14.13 5.13
CA ASP A 238 -15.83 -14.46 3.80
C ASP A 238 -15.88 -13.29 2.83
N GLU A 239 -16.08 -12.05 3.28
CA GLU A 239 -15.99 -10.85 2.44
C GLU A 239 -14.58 -10.67 1.89
N ILE A 240 -13.56 -10.82 2.75
CA ILE A 240 -12.17 -10.76 2.31
C ILE A 240 -11.85 -11.90 1.33
N LYS A 241 -12.32 -13.14 1.58
CA LYS A 241 -12.17 -14.24 0.62
C LYS A 241 -12.78 -13.89 -0.73
N LYS A 242 -13.96 -13.28 -0.75
CA LYS A 242 -14.64 -12.86 -1.98
C LYS A 242 -13.80 -11.84 -2.76
N PHE A 243 -13.35 -10.76 -2.11
CA PHE A 243 -12.49 -9.76 -2.76
C PHE A 243 -11.21 -10.37 -3.34
N MET A 244 -10.59 -11.29 -2.59
CA MET A 244 -9.37 -11.97 -3.05
C MET A 244 -9.63 -12.96 -4.19
N ARG A 245 -10.79 -13.63 -4.22
CA ARG A 245 -11.19 -14.49 -5.34
C ARG A 245 -11.41 -13.66 -6.60
N ASP A 246 -12.07 -12.52 -6.50
CA ASP A 246 -12.30 -11.62 -7.63
C ASP A 246 -10.97 -11.15 -8.25
N ASP A 247 -10.02 -10.70 -7.43
CA ASP A 247 -8.68 -10.31 -7.88
C ASP A 247 -7.87 -11.51 -8.40
N TYR A 248 -8.02 -12.71 -7.82
CA TYR A 248 -7.41 -13.94 -8.34
C TYR A 248 -7.90 -14.27 -9.75
N PHE A 249 -9.22 -14.23 -10.00
CA PHE A 249 -9.79 -14.50 -11.32
C PHE A 249 -9.37 -13.43 -12.31
N ALA A 250 -9.46 -12.15 -11.95
CA ALA A 250 -9.01 -11.04 -12.81
C ALA A 250 -7.54 -11.20 -13.20
N PHE A 251 -6.67 -11.56 -12.25
CA PHE A 251 -5.26 -11.82 -12.50
C PHE A 251 -5.04 -13.06 -13.38
N PHE A 252 -5.76 -14.15 -13.13
CA PHE A 252 -5.69 -15.39 -13.89
C PHE A 252 -6.10 -15.18 -15.36
N PHE A 253 -7.23 -14.55 -15.63
CA PHE A 253 -7.66 -14.23 -16.99
C PHE A 253 -6.71 -13.28 -17.71
N LYS A 254 -6.16 -12.28 -16.99
CA LYS A 254 -5.11 -11.41 -17.54
C LYS A 254 -3.86 -12.19 -17.95
N ARG A 255 -3.46 -13.21 -17.17
CA ARG A 255 -2.35 -14.10 -17.52
C ARG A 255 -2.67 -14.99 -18.71
N ILE A 256 -3.87 -15.56 -18.79
CA ILE A 256 -4.31 -16.33 -19.97
C ILE A 256 -4.26 -15.46 -21.22
N LYS A 257 -4.88 -14.26 -21.18
CA LYS A 257 -4.86 -13.31 -22.30
C LYS A 257 -3.42 -12.99 -22.72
N TYR A 258 -2.53 -12.73 -21.77
CA TYR A 258 -1.11 -12.48 -22.08
C TYR A 258 -0.41 -13.71 -22.67
N SER A 259 -0.73 -14.91 -22.19
CA SER A 259 -0.18 -16.16 -22.71
C SER A 259 -0.65 -16.44 -24.15
N ILE A 260 -1.94 -16.22 -24.42
CA ILE A 260 -2.55 -16.33 -25.75
C ILE A 260 -1.92 -15.29 -26.68
N LEU A 261 -1.85 -14.02 -26.28
CA LEU A 261 -1.19 -12.97 -27.07
C LEU A 261 0.27 -13.31 -27.35
N ARG A 262 1.00 -13.85 -26.37
CA ARG A 262 2.39 -14.28 -26.54
C ARG A 262 2.54 -15.54 -27.40
N PHE A 263 1.51 -16.36 -27.50
CA PHE A 263 1.46 -17.48 -28.43
C PHE A 263 1.30 -16.97 -29.86
N PHE A 264 0.34 -16.06 -30.07
CA PHE A 264 0.06 -15.48 -31.39
C PHE A 264 1.08 -14.47 -31.86
N TYR A 265 1.74 -13.76 -30.96
CA TYR A 265 2.66 -12.68 -31.30
C TYR A 265 3.83 -12.59 -30.31
N GLN A 266 5.05 -12.63 -30.83
CA GLN A 266 6.26 -12.29 -30.08
C GLN A 266 7.09 -11.32 -30.89
N ASN A 267 7.58 -10.26 -30.25
CA ASN A 267 8.55 -9.35 -30.81
C ASN A 267 9.75 -9.30 -29.87
N LYS A 268 10.91 -9.73 -30.33
CA LYS A 268 12.13 -9.81 -29.52
C LYS A 268 13.33 -9.29 -30.32
N MET A 269 14.26 -8.67 -29.64
CA MET A 269 15.60 -8.41 -30.18
C MET A 269 16.55 -9.54 -29.79
N THR A 270 17.38 -10.01 -30.72
CA THR A 270 18.48 -10.92 -30.43
C THR A 270 19.64 -10.16 -29.79
N LYS A 271 20.58 -10.90 -29.19
CA LYS A 271 21.85 -10.33 -28.71
C LYS A 271 22.67 -9.69 -29.84
N SER A 272 22.44 -10.09 -31.09
CA SER A 272 23.07 -9.55 -32.30
C SER A 272 22.29 -8.40 -32.95
N GLY A 273 21.28 -7.82 -32.27
CA GLY A 273 20.53 -6.66 -32.76
C GLY A 273 19.39 -6.98 -33.74
N HIS A 274 19.19 -8.24 -34.12
CA HIS A 274 18.15 -8.64 -35.07
C HIS A 274 16.77 -8.68 -34.40
N ARG A 275 15.76 -8.14 -35.08
CA ARG A 275 14.37 -8.20 -34.63
C ARG A 275 13.70 -9.49 -35.13
N ILE A 276 13.26 -10.33 -34.19
CA ILE A 276 12.48 -11.53 -34.46
C ILE A 276 11.03 -11.24 -34.13
N ILE A 277 10.18 -11.31 -35.16
CA ILE A 277 8.72 -11.32 -35.01
C ILE A 277 8.27 -12.77 -35.16
N LYS A 278 7.52 -13.30 -34.19
CA LYS A 278 6.88 -14.61 -34.31
C LYS A 278 5.38 -14.43 -34.37
N ILE A 279 4.74 -15.01 -35.38
CA ILE A 279 3.27 -15.13 -35.45
C ILE A 279 2.92 -16.60 -35.24
N CYS A 280 2.03 -16.92 -34.30
CA CYS A 280 1.67 -18.30 -33.95
C CYS A 280 2.89 -19.20 -33.66
N LYS A 281 3.94 -18.65 -33.00
CA LYS A 281 5.26 -19.28 -32.77
C LYS A 281 6.09 -19.58 -34.04
N ILE A 282 5.60 -19.29 -35.24
CA ILE A 282 6.35 -19.39 -36.48
C ILE A 282 7.26 -18.15 -36.60
N PRO A 283 8.59 -18.31 -36.73
CA PRO A 283 9.50 -17.19 -36.88
C PRO A 283 9.31 -16.55 -38.26
N LEU A 284 9.00 -15.25 -38.28
CA LEU A 284 9.10 -14.41 -39.46
C LEU A 284 10.38 -13.59 -39.29
N PHE A 285 11.39 -13.88 -40.10
CA PHE A 285 12.61 -13.08 -40.14
C PHE A 285 12.32 -11.77 -40.87
N CYS A 286 12.62 -10.64 -40.23
CA CYS A 286 12.66 -9.36 -40.89
C CYS A 286 14.14 -9.05 -41.15
N ILE A 287 14.58 -9.22 -42.39
CA ILE A 287 15.89 -8.74 -42.84
C ILE A 287 15.80 -7.22 -42.74
N THR A 288 16.57 -6.63 -41.83
CA THR A 288 16.79 -5.18 -41.84
C THR A 288 18.05 -4.98 -42.65
N THR A 289 17.87 -4.39 -43.84
CA THR A 289 18.96 -3.90 -44.68
C THR A 289 19.85 -2.98 -43.86
N SER A 290 21.13 -3.32 -43.81
CA SER A 290 22.19 -2.38 -43.47
C SER A 290 22.14 -1.24 -44.48
N TYR A 291 21.71 -0.06 -44.05
CA TYR A 291 22.12 1.16 -44.73
C TYR A 291 23.52 1.47 -44.23
N ASP A 292 24.52 1.05 -45.01
CA ASP A 292 25.83 1.70 -45.01
C ASP A 292 25.69 2.97 -45.87
N LEU A 293 25.67 4.13 -45.20
CA LEU A 293 26.27 5.44 -45.53
C LEU A 293 25.57 6.55 -44.72
#